data_AF-A0A2J8QQI6-F1
#
_entry.id   AF-A0A2J8QQI6-F1
#
_cell.length_a   1.000
_cell.length_b   1.000
_cell.length_c   1.000
_cell.angle_alpha   90.00
_cell.angle_beta   90.00
_cell.angle_gamma   90.00
#
_symmetry.space_group_name_H-M   'P 1'
#
loop_
_entity.id
_entity.type
_entity.pdbx_description
1 polymer ?
#
loop_
_entity_poly.entity_id
_entity_poly.type
_entity_poly.pdbx_seq_one_letter_code
_entity_poly.pdbx_strand_id
1 'polypeptide(L)'
;RIQFHQYLGKHKNLVQLEGCCTEKLPLYMVLEDVAHGDLLSFLWTCRRVSSRAEDVMTMDGLLYDLTEKQVYHIGEQVLLAL
;
A
#
# COMPACT_ATOMS: atom_id res chain seq x y z
N ARG A 1 16.11 -7.96 -8.82
CA ARG A 1 14.78 -7.59 -8.27
C ARG A 1 13.69 -8.60 -8.63
N ILE A 2 13.54 -8.99 -9.91
CA ILE A 2 12.53 -9.99 -10.35
C ILE A 2 12.71 -11.34 -9.63
N GLN A 3 13.92 -11.91 -9.65
CA GLN A 3 14.21 -13.19 -9.00
C GLN A 3 13.88 -13.18 -7.49
N PHE A 4 14.20 -12.09 -6.80
CA PHE A 4 13.87 -11.94 -5.38
C PHE A 4 12.37 -12.04 -5.10
N HIS A 5 11.53 -11.38 -5.91
CA HIS A 5 10.06 -11.46 -5.76
C HIS A 5 9.52 -12.86 -6.09
N GLN A 6 10.18 -13.59 -7.00
CA GLN A 6 9.82 -14.98 -7.28
C GLN A 6 10.10 -15.92 -6.09
N TYR A 7 11.18 -15.67 -5.32
CA TYR A 7 11.54 -16.50 -4.16
C TYR A 7 10.72 -16.22 -2.90
N LEU A 8 10.16 -15.01 -2.75
CA LEU A 8 9.34 -14.65 -1.58
C LEU A 8 8.03 -15.45 -1.47
N GLY A 9 7.56 -16.04 -2.57
CA GLY A 9 6.27 -16.73 -2.60
C GLY A 9 5.09 -15.76 -2.44
N LYS A 10 3.91 -16.31 -2.10
CA LYS A 10 2.70 -15.50 -1.88
C LYS A 10 2.53 -15.22 -0.39
N HIS A 11 2.37 -13.95 -0.03
CA HIS A 11 2.03 -13.55 1.33
C HIS A 11 1.04 -12.38 1.30
N LYS A 12 -0.03 -12.45 2.10
CA LYS A 12 -1.13 -11.46 2.09
C LYS A 12 -0.71 -10.03 2.45
N ASN A 13 0.46 -9.86 3.07
CA ASN A 13 0.99 -8.57 3.51
C ASN A 13 2.21 -8.11 2.69
N LEU A 14 2.51 -8.78 1.58
CA LEU A 14 3.55 -8.37 0.63
C LEU A 14 2.92 -8.13 -0.74
N VAL A 15 3.44 -7.14 -1.46
CA VAL A 15 2.99 -6.84 -2.82
C VAL A 15 3.32 -8.03 -3.73
N GLN A 16 2.27 -8.69 -4.22
CA GLN A 16 2.35 -9.89 -5.03
C GLN A 16 2.95 -9.60 -6.42
N LEU A 17 3.90 -10.43 -6.86
CA LEU A 17 4.33 -10.49 -8.26
C LEU A 17 3.34 -11.34 -9.06
N GLU A 18 2.69 -10.72 -10.04
CA GLU A 18 1.75 -11.36 -10.97
C GLU A 18 2.46 -11.87 -12.23
N GLY A 19 3.52 -11.19 -12.66
CA GLY A 19 4.29 -11.62 -13.83
C GLY A 19 5.53 -10.80 -14.11
N CYS A 20 6.31 -11.24 -15.09
CA CYS A 20 7.48 -10.51 -15.58
C CYS A 20 7.69 -10.72 -17.08
N CYS A 21 8.21 -9.69 -17.76
CA CYS A 21 8.66 -9.79 -19.14
C CYS A 21 10.18 -9.68 -19.16
N THR A 22 10.87 -10.82 -19.37
CA THR A 22 12.34 -10.88 -19.32
C THR A 22 13.00 -11.20 -20.66
N GLU A 23 12.20 -11.52 -21.69
CA GLU A 23 12.71 -11.96 -23.00
C GLU A 23 13.33 -10.82 -23.82
N LYS A 24 12.93 -9.56 -23.57
CA LYS A 24 13.38 -8.38 -24.30
C LYS A 24 13.57 -7.20 -23.34
N LEU A 25 14.47 -6.28 -23.70
CA LEU A 25 14.69 -5.04 -22.95
C LEU A 25 13.70 -3.94 -23.37
N PRO A 26 13.28 -3.07 -22.43
CA PRO A 26 13.58 -3.12 -21.00
C PRO A 26 12.79 -4.24 -20.30
N LEU A 27 13.31 -4.73 -19.18
CA LEU A 27 12.65 -5.75 -18.38
C LEU A 27 11.44 -5.15 -17.65
N TYR A 28 10.33 -5.89 -17.58
CA TYR A 28 9.13 -5.45 -16.88
C TYR A 28 8.75 -6.40 -15.73
N MET A 29 8.18 -5.84 -14.67
CA MET A 29 7.50 -6.56 -13.59
C MET A 29 6.05 -6.09 -13.53
N VAL A 30 5.14 -7.04 -13.39
CA VAL A 30 3.72 -6.80 -13.15
C VAL A 30 3.45 -7.20 -11.71
N LEU A 31 3.07 -6.21 -10.90
CA LEU A 31 2.73 -6.37 -9.49
C LEU A 31 1.22 -6.18 -9.32
N GLU A 32 0.66 -6.64 -8.21
CA GLU A 32 -0.71 -6.28 -7.85
C GLU A 32 -0.87 -4.75 -7.68
N ASP A 33 -2.07 -4.26 -7.97
CA ASP A 33 -2.38 -2.84 -7.82
C ASP A 33 -2.69 -2.51 -6.35
N VAL A 34 -2.02 -1.47 -5.83
CA VAL A 34 -2.23 -0.97 -4.47
C VAL A 34 -2.90 0.39 -4.57
N ALA A 35 -4.23 0.39 -4.61
CA ALA A 35 -5.06 1.57 -4.91
C ALA A 35 -4.77 2.80 -4.03
N HIS A 36 -4.35 2.60 -2.78
CA HIS A 36 -4.05 3.69 -1.83
C HIS A 36 -2.59 4.15 -1.83
N GLY A 37 -1.75 3.57 -2.71
CA GLY A 37 -0.33 3.90 -2.79
C GLY A 37 0.45 3.45 -1.56
N ASP A 38 1.50 4.22 -1.22
CA ASP A 38 2.35 3.90 -0.09
C ASP A 38 1.73 4.31 1.26
N LEU A 39 2.08 3.57 2.31
CA LEU A 39 1.52 3.75 3.64
C LEU A 39 1.84 5.15 4.23
N LEU A 40 3.00 5.74 3.93
CA LEU A 40 3.37 7.05 4.47
C LEU A 40 2.47 8.15 3.90
N SER A 41 2.29 8.17 2.57
CA SER A 41 1.40 9.09 1.86
C SER A 41 -0.06 8.92 2.30
N PHE A 42 -0.50 7.68 2.52
CA PHE A 42 -1.81 7.37 3.06
C PHE A 42 -2.00 7.97 4.47
N LEU A 43 -1.07 7.71 5.40
CA LEU A 43 -1.13 8.21 6.77
C LEU A 43 -1.12 9.75 6.84
N TRP A 44 -0.32 10.41 6.00
CA TRP A 44 -0.35 11.88 5.88
C TRP A 44 -1.67 12.42 5.33
N THR A 45 -2.34 11.67 4.47
CA THR A 45 -3.67 12.04 3.96
C THR A 45 -4.71 11.94 5.07
N CYS A 46 -4.72 10.86 5.86
CA CYS A 46 -5.61 10.72 7.02
C CYS A 46 -5.43 11.88 8.02
N ARG A 47 -4.17 12.27 8.30
CA ARG A 47 -3.87 13.40 9.20
C ARG A 47 -4.42 14.74 8.69
N ARG A 48 -4.26 15.03 7.39
CA ARG A 48 -4.69 16.31 6.79
C ARG A 48 -6.21 16.47 6.77
N VAL A 49 -6.93 15.37 6.55
CA VAL A 49 -8.41 15.33 6.58
C VAL A 49 -8.93 15.64 7.99
N SER A 50 -8.28 15.10 9.03
CA SER A 50 -8.66 15.34 10.43
C SER A 50 -8.43 16.81 10.86
N SER A 51 -7.41 17.49 10.32
CA SER A 51 -7.12 18.90 10.60
C SER A 51 -7.95 19.93 9.79
N ARG A 52 -8.68 19.50 8.76
CA ARG A 52 -9.52 20.36 7.89
C ARG A 52 -11.01 20.12 8.12
N ALA A 53 -11.41 19.68 9.31
CA ALA A 53 -12.81 19.44 9.64
C ALA A 53 -13.72 20.70 9.55
N GLU A 54 -13.17 21.89 9.29
CA GLU A 54 -13.96 23.08 8.94
C GLU A 54 -14.19 23.27 7.43
N ASP A 55 -13.39 22.66 6.54
CA ASP A 55 -13.55 22.80 5.07
C ASP A 55 -13.24 21.47 4.36
N VAL A 56 -14.22 20.58 4.37
CA VAL A 56 -14.25 19.30 3.66
C VAL A 56 -14.26 19.53 2.15
N MET A 57 -13.18 19.13 1.46
CA MET A 57 -13.20 18.60 0.08
C MET A 57 -11.87 17.91 -0.21
N THR A 58 -11.83 16.57 -0.23
CA THR A 58 -10.78 15.82 -0.95
C THR A 58 -11.34 14.57 -1.66
N MET A 59 -11.37 14.71 -2.99
CA MET A 59 -11.31 13.82 -4.15
C MET A 59 -11.88 12.39 -4.18
N ASP A 60 -12.24 11.71 -3.08
CA ASP A 60 -12.95 10.41 -3.16
C ASP A 60 -14.05 10.22 -2.10
N GLY A 61 -14.42 11.29 -1.36
CA GLY A 61 -15.59 11.28 -0.47
C GLY A 61 -15.47 10.39 0.78
N LEU A 62 -14.38 9.65 0.98
CA LEU A 62 -14.14 8.84 2.16
C LEU A 62 -13.28 9.60 3.17
N LEU A 63 -13.91 10.00 4.27
CA LEU A 63 -13.25 10.44 5.49
C LEU A 63 -12.55 9.22 6.10
N TYR A 64 -11.24 9.09 5.90
CA TYR A 64 -10.47 8.05 6.57
C TYR A 64 -10.22 8.48 8.02
N ASP A 65 -11.19 8.22 8.89
CA ASP A 65 -10.98 8.30 10.33
C ASP A 65 -10.17 7.08 10.76
N LEU A 66 -8.85 7.27 10.87
CA LEU A 66 -7.93 6.21 11.28
C LEU A 66 -7.94 6.12 12.81
N THR A 67 -8.65 5.12 13.33
CA THR A 67 -8.71 4.81 14.76
C THR A 67 -7.39 4.22 15.26
N GLU A 68 -7.13 4.35 16.56
CA GLU A 68 -5.99 3.72 17.24
C GLU A 68 -5.92 2.20 16.98
N LYS A 69 -7.08 1.51 17.00
CA LYS A 69 -7.16 0.07 16.68
C LYS A 69 -6.65 -0.25 15.28
N GLN A 70 -6.94 0.59 14.29
CA GLN A 70 -6.45 0.40 12.91
C GLN A 70 -4.95 0.62 12.82
N VAL A 71 -4.39 1.55 13.59
CA VAL A 71 -2.93 1.74 13.66
C VAL A 71 -2.24 0.47 14.18
N TYR A 72 -2.77 -0.16 15.23
CA TYR A 72 -2.23 -1.43 15.73
C TYR A 72 -2.32 -2.54 14.69
N HIS A 73 -3.43 -2.64 13.97
CA HIS A 73 -3.62 -3.65 12.93
C HIS A 73 -2.65 -3.44 11.74
N ILE A 74 -2.36 -2.20 11.36
CA ILE A 74 -1.32 -1.89 10.37
C ILE A 74 0.04 -2.39 10.87
N GLY A 75 0.38 -2.12 12.13
CA GLY A 75 1.62 -2.61 12.74
C GLY A 75 1.73 -4.14 12.73
N GLU A 76 0.65 -4.83 13.09
CA GLU A 76 0.57 -6.30 13.05
C GLU A 76 0.79 -6.83 11.62
N GLN A 77 0.14 -6.23 10.62
CA GLN A 77 0.30 -6.65 9.22
C GLN A 77 1.73 -6.47 8.71
N VAL A 78 2.39 -5.37 9.07
CA VAL A 78 3.79 -5.14 8.71
C VAL A 78 4.69 -6.16 9.40
N LEU A 79 4.46 -6.45 10.69
CA LEU A 79 5.23 -7.45 11.42
C LEU A 79 5.11 -8.84 10.78
N LEU A 80 3.91 -9.24 10.35
CA LEU A 80 3.68 -10.53 9.71
C LEU A 80 4.37 -10.65 8.33
N ALA A 81 4.80 -9.55 7.73
CA ALA A 81 5.47 -9.52 6.43
C ALA A 81 7.01 -9.59 6.50
N LEU A 82 7.59 -9.45 7.71
CA LEU A 82 9.04 -9.37 7.96
C LEU A 82 9.59 -10.70 8.52
#